data_AF-A0A367FMJ4-F1
#
_entry.id   AF-A0A367FMJ4-F1
#
_cell.length_a   1.000
_cell.length_b   1.000
_cell.length_c   1.000
_cell.angle_alpha   90.00
_cell.angle_beta   90.00
_cell.angle_gamma   90.00
#
_symmetry.space_group_name_H-M   'P 1'
#
loop_
_entity.id
_entity.type
_entity.pdbx_description
1 polymer ?
#
loop_
_entity_poly.entity_id
_entity_poly.type
_entity_poly.pdbx_seq_one_letter_code
_entity_poly.pdbx_strand_id
1 'polypeptide(L)'
;MGWAAVLRRKAVWLAVGGVIAAGSPVVLNSSFAYASDSRTSANAVIVWDRNAQTAIWDVAGQQPQVQARSFAMVHGAVYDAVNAIAGTPYQPYLIAPAANGTESTNAAVATAGFRVLSALFPDQQVRLKTQYDESLAAIPDGTAKQRGIIVGDQAADAMIAARQNDGAFGSQTWTVGTRPGQWRPAPPTFASDGAWVGHLKPFLIPSASMFRTSGPPSLTSSRYARDFNEVKAIGSATSAVRTADQTQAAIWWHDRHLAEWEIKRQLATTQRLNTLQTARMFAMVDLTEADATIACYNEKAAWSFWRPVTAIRLADTDGNPETVADPDWMPLLVTPPHPDFTSGHTCFTAASMSALAYFFGRDDISFSGSSADSGTTRYFRGFSQALAEVINARVWGGIHTRTADVQGAKIGGRVTAYMVAHYFRPKR
;
A
#
# COMPACT_ATOMS: atom_id res chain seq x y z
N MET A 1 51.50 -28.55 -5.18
CA MET A 1 51.72 -28.82 -6.62
C MET A 1 50.43 -29.41 -7.20
N GLY A 2 49.96 -28.89 -8.34
CA GLY A 2 49.14 -29.66 -9.28
C GLY A 2 47.60 -29.61 -9.16
N TRP A 3 47.02 -28.51 -9.65
CA TRP A 3 46.14 -28.44 -10.83
C TRP A 3 44.80 -29.22 -10.90
N ALA A 4 43.81 -28.47 -11.38
CA ALA A 4 42.47 -28.84 -11.82
C ALA A 4 42.44 -29.61 -13.16
N ALA A 5 41.34 -30.33 -13.43
CA ALA A 5 40.40 -30.08 -14.55
C ALA A 5 39.62 -31.34 -15.01
N VAL A 6 38.28 -31.22 -14.95
CA VAL A 6 37.24 -31.50 -15.98
C VAL A 6 37.56 -32.51 -17.10
N LEU A 7 36.63 -33.44 -17.40
CA LEU A 7 36.25 -33.81 -18.78
C LEU A 7 34.90 -34.57 -18.90
N ARG A 8 33.91 -33.86 -19.48
CA ARG A 8 32.94 -34.20 -20.55
C ARG A 8 32.25 -35.58 -20.60
N ARG A 9 30.92 -35.54 -20.79
CA ARG A 9 30.17 -36.53 -21.59
C ARG A 9 29.35 -35.87 -22.69
N LYS A 10 29.33 -36.55 -23.83
CA LYS A 10 28.91 -36.14 -25.19
C LYS A 10 27.38 -36.21 -25.36
N ALA A 11 26.82 -35.31 -26.17
CA ALA A 11 25.47 -35.43 -26.72
C ALA A 11 25.55 -35.86 -28.19
N VAL A 12 24.70 -36.82 -28.57
CA VAL A 12 24.57 -37.39 -29.92
C VAL A 12 23.42 -36.69 -30.64
N TRP A 13 23.66 -36.27 -31.88
CA TRP A 13 22.66 -35.75 -32.81
C TRP A 13 22.08 -36.89 -33.66
N LEU A 14 20.78 -36.83 -33.93
CA LEU A 14 20.15 -37.53 -35.05
C LEU A 14 19.22 -36.57 -35.79
N ALA A 15 19.51 -36.38 -37.07
CA ALA A 15 18.74 -35.63 -38.04
C ALA A 15 18.04 -36.61 -38.99
N VAL A 16 16.81 -36.31 -39.38
CA VAL A 16 16.16 -36.88 -40.57
C VAL A 16 15.48 -35.74 -41.31
N GLY A 17 15.83 -35.58 -42.59
CA GLY A 17 15.27 -34.59 -43.50
C GLY A 17 14.21 -35.17 -44.44
N GLY A 18 13.40 -34.28 -45.03
CA GLY A 18 12.41 -34.62 -46.07
C GLY A 18 11.71 -33.40 -46.69
N VAL A 19 12.30 -32.93 -47.79
CA VAL A 19 11.90 -32.10 -48.96
C VAL A 19 10.45 -31.53 -49.13
N ILE A 20 10.39 -30.18 -49.20
CA ILE A 20 9.77 -29.20 -50.15
C ILE A 20 8.43 -29.49 -50.87
N ALA A 21 7.47 -28.55 -50.72
CA ALA A 21 6.61 -28.06 -51.80
C ALA A 21 6.27 -26.56 -51.59
N ALA A 22 6.48 -25.75 -52.64
CA ALA A 22 6.25 -24.31 -52.66
C ALA A 22 4.79 -23.97 -53.00
N GLY A 23 4.20 -23.04 -52.24
CA GLY A 23 2.93 -22.41 -52.55
C GLY A 23 2.78 -21.13 -51.72
N SER A 24 2.87 -19.97 -52.35
CA SER A 24 2.65 -18.68 -51.70
C SER A 24 1.15 -18.44 -51.49
N PRO A 25 0.66 -18.20 -50.26
CA PRO A 25 -0.64 -17.60 -50.07
C PRO A 25 -0.48 -16.07 -50.08
N VAL A 26 -1.17 -15.42 -51.01
CA VAL A 26 -1.47 -13.98 -50.92
C VAL A 26 -2.39 -13.79 -49.72
N VAL A 27 -1.86 -13.23 -48.63
CA VAL A 27 -2.66 -12.79 -47.49
C VAL A 27 -3.05 -11.35 -47.73
N LEU A 28 -4.31 -11.12 -48.10
CA LEU A 28 -4.94 -9.80 -48.08
C LEU A 28 -5.13 -9.37 -46.62
N ASN A 29 -4.12 -8.72 -46.04
CA ASN A 29 -4.27 -8.03 -44.77
C ASN A 29 -5.17 -6.80 -44.97
N SER A 30 -6.45 -6.95 -44.63
CA SER A 30 -7.35 -5.82 -44.41
C SER A 30 -6.99 -5.20 -43.06
N SER A 31 -5.91 -4.43 -43.03
CA SER A 31 -5.54 -3.63 -41.87
C SER A 31 -6.50 -2.45 -41.77
N PHE A 32 -7.54 -2.57 -40.95
CA PHE A 32 -8.16 -1.38 -40.37
C PHE A 32 -7.12 -0.76 -39.43
N ALA A 33 -6.32 0.15 -39.97
CA ALA A 33 -5.47 1.02 -39.19
C ALA A 33 -6.41 1.92 -38.36
N TYR A 34 -6.68 1.52 -37.11
CA TYR A 34 -7.07 2.49 -36.10
C TYR A 34 -5.88 3.44 -35.96
N ALA A 35 -6.02 4.63 -36.52
CA ALA A 35 -5.16 5.74 -36.16
C ALA A 35 -5.26 5.89 -34.65
N SER A 36 -4.23 5.46 -33.92
CA SER A 36 -4.06 5.87 -32.54
C SER A 36 -3.81 7.37 -32.59
N ASP A 37 -4.77 8.12 -32.07
CA ASP A 37 -4.62 9.55 -31.91
C ASP A 37 -3.43 9.79 -30.96
N SER A 38 -2.30 10.19 -31.53
CA SER A 38 -1.02 10.40 -30.84
C SER A 38 -0.98 11.70 -30.04
N ARG A 39 -2.12 12.14 -29.49
CA ARG A 39 -2.27 13.45 -28.83
C ARG A 39 -2.91 13.45 -27.43
N THR A 40 -3.15 12.32 -26.80
CA THR A 40 -3.36 12.32 -25.34
C THR A 40 -2.01 12.25 -24.64
N SER A 41 -1.51 13.38 -24.13
CA SER A 41 -0.37 13.38 -23.20
C SER A 41 -0.69 12.44 -22.03
N ALA A 42 0.28 11.61 -21.61
CA ALA A 42 0.08 10.70 -20.49
C ALA A 42 -0.45 11.45 -19.25
N ASN A 43 -1.39 10.84 -18.52
CA ASN A 43 -1.97 11.45 -17.32
C ASN A 43 -0.84 11.75 -16.31
N ALA A 44 -0.55 13.03 -16.08
CA ALA A 44 0.60 13.46 -15.28
C ALA A 44 0.56 12.92 -13.85
N VAL A 45 -0.63 12.65 -13.28
CA VAL A 45 -0.78 12.07 -11.94
C VAL A 45 -0.23 10.65 -11.90
N ILE A 46 -0.48 9.85 -12.95
CA ILE A 46 0.07 8.49 -13.08
C ILE A 46 1.59 8.52 -13.21
N VAL A 47 2.12 9.48 -13.97
CA VAL A 47 3.58 9.67 -14.13
C VAL A 47 4.23 10.00 -12.78
N TRP A 48 3.66 10.95 -12.05
CA TRP A 48 4.22 11.40 -10.77
C TRP A 48 4.01 10.41 -9.62
N ASP A 49 2.96 9.59 -9.67
CA ASP A 49 2.82 8.43 -8.76
C ASP A 49 3.91 7.39 -9.01
N ARG A 50 4.34 7.17 -10.26
CA ARG A 50 5.48 6.30 -10.56
C ARG A 50 6.80 6.87 -10.03
N ASN A 51 7.01 8.19 -10.18
CA ASN A 51 8.17 8.86 -9.60
C ASN A 51 8.16 8.80 -8.07
N ALA A 52 6.97 8.91 -7.46
CA ALA A 52 6.79 8.76 -6.02
C ALA A 52 7.12 7.34 -5.56
N GLN A 53 6.63 6.30 -6.25
CA GLN A 53 7.03 4.91 -5.99
C GLN A 53 8.55 4.76 -6.02
N THR A 54 9.22 5.26 -7.05
CA THR A 54 10.68 5.13 -7.13
C THR A 54 11.38 5.86 -5.99
N ALA A 55 10.90 7.04 -5.59
CA ALA A 55 11.48 7.77 -4.47
C ALA A 55 11.28 7.07 -3.12
N ILE A 56 10.04 6.63 -2.86
CA ILE A 56 9.57 6.11 -1.56
C ILE A 56 10.04 4.67 -1.35
N TRP A 57 9.93 3.84 -2.39
CA TRP A 57 10.19 2.41 -2.31
C TRP A 57 11.55 2.05 -2.94
N ASP A 58 11.69 2.22 -4.26
CA ASP A 58 12.85 1.67 -4.99
C ASP A 58 14.19 2.22 -4.47
N VAL A 59 14.21 3.49 -4.05
CA VAL A 59 15.42 4.17 -3.55
C VAL A 59 15.45 4.23 -2.03
N ALA A 60 14.39 4.71 -1.37
CA ALA A 60 14.40 4.91 0.09
C ALA A 60 14.11 3.63 0.90
N GLY A 61 13.52 2.60 0.30
CA GLY A 61 13.19 1.34 0.99
C GLY A 61 12.29 1.54 2.21
N GLN A 62 11.38 2.53 2.18
CA GLN A 62 10.53 2.85 3.31
C GLN A 62 9.67 1.65 3.71
N GLN A 63 9.51 1.42 5.02
CA GLN A 63 8.62 0.37 5.52
C GLN A 63 7.15 0.76 5.26
N PRO A 64 6.23 -0.21 5.04
CA PRO A 64 4.82 0.03 4.68
C PRO A 64 4.13 1.19 5.41
N GLN A 65 4.28 1.27 6.73
CA GLN A 65 3.68 2.31 7.57
C GLN A 65 4.22 3.73 7.28
N VAL A 66 5.45 3.85 6.80
CA VAL A 66 6.07 5.12 6.41
C VAL A 66 5.66 5.50 4.98
N GLN A 67 5.53 4.51 4.09
CA GLN A 67 5.10 4.69 2.71
C GLN A 67 3.72 5.34 2.63
N ALA A 68 2.76 4.88 3.44
CA ALA A 68 1.41 5.44 3.50
C ALA A 68 1.42 6.95 3.76
N ARG A 69 2.26 7.42 4.70
CA ARG A 69 2.42 8.86 4.98
C ARG A 69 2.98 9.62 3.77
N SER A 70 4.03 9.09 3.14
CA SER A 70 4.70 9.75 2.01
C SER A 70 3.78 9.89 0.79
N PHE A 71 3.04 8.83 0.44
CA PHE A 71 2.06 8.88 -0.66
C PHE A 71 0.89 9.82 -0.36
N ALA A 72 0.38 9.83 0.87
CA ALA A 72 -0.68 10.75 1.29
C ALA A 72 -0.27 12.22 1.11
N MET A 73 0.98 12.56 1.42
CA MET A 73 1.51 13.90 1.20
C MET A 73 1.57 14.26 -0.29
N VAL A 74 2.10 13.37 -1.12
CA VAL A 74 2.22 13.63 -2.57
C VAL A 74 0.84 13.84 -3.18
N HIS A 75 -0.08 12.90 -2.94
CA HIS A 75 -1.36 12.90 -3.63
C HIS A 75 -2.36 13.89 -3.07
N GLY A 76 -2.27 14.24 -1.78
CA GLY A 76 -3.04 15.36 -1.23
C GLY A 76 -2.66 16.71 -1.86
N ALA A 77 -1.36 16.98 -2.05
CA ALA A 77 -0.89 18.21 -2.71
C ALA A 77 -1.26 18.23 -4.21
N VAL A 78 -1.06 17.12 -4.91
CA VAL A 78 -1.44 16.98 -6.33
C VAL A 78 -2.95 17.19 -6.51
N TYR A 79 -3.79 16.65 -5.61
CA TYR A 79 -5.23 16.85 -5.66
C TYR A 79 -5.64 18.32 -5.54
N ASP A 80 -5.12 19.05 -4.54
CA ASP A 80 -5.49 20.46 -4.36
C ASP A 80 -5.10 21.32 -5.56
N ALA A 81 -3.92 21.07 -6.15
CA ALA A 81 -3.48 21.74 -7.37
C ALA A 81 -4.41 21.46 -8.56
N VAL A 82 -4.74 20.20 -8.82
CA VAL A 82 -5.59 19.80 -9.96
C VAL A 82 -7.04 20.25 -9.76
N ASN A 83 -7.58 20.10 -8.55
CA ASN A 83 -8.94 20.50 -8.22
C ASN A 83 -9.12 22.03 -8.33
N ALA A 84 -8.13 22.82 -7.93
CA ALA A 84 -8.15 24.27 -8.12
C ALA A 84 -8.24 24.68 -9.59
N ILE A 85 -7.36 24.14 -10.44
CA ILE A 85 -7.36 24.45 -11.89
C ILE A 85 -8.67 23.99 -12.55
N ALA A 86 -9.26 22.89 -12.10
CA ALA A 86 -10.55 22.42 -12.61
C ALA A 86 -11.77 23.26 -12.16
N GLY A 87 -11.57 24.36 -11.43
CA GLY A 87 -12.65 25.24 -10.94
C GLY A 87 -13.23 24.82 -9.58
N THR A 88 -12.52 24.00 -8.80
CA THR A 88 -12.95 23.45 -7.51
C THR A 88 -14.32 22.75 -7.51
N PRO A 89 -14.59 21.84 -8.47
CA PRO A 89 -15.85 21.09 -8.48
C PRO A 89 -16.02 20.22 -7.21
N TYR A 90 -14.93 19.93 -6.51
CA TYR A 90 -14.92 19.24 -5.23
C TYR A 90 -14.33 20.12 -4.12
N GLN A 91 -14.62 19.77 -2.87
CA GLN A 91 -14.00 20.37 -1.68
C GLN A 91 -12.47 20.21 -1.73
N PRO A 92 -11.67 21.28 -1.57
CA PRO A 92 -10.23 21.15 -1.39
C PRO A 92 -9.93 20.33 -0.13
N TYR A 93 -8.77 19.66 -0.11
CA TYR A 93 -8.28 18.93 1.04
C TYR A 93 -7.67 19.89 2.08
N LEU A 94 -6.63 20.66 1.71
CA LEU A 94 -6.03 21.68 2.58
C LEU A 94 -6.35 23.09 2.07
N ILE A 95 -6.11 23.34 0.79
CA ILE A 95 -6.26 24.67 0.19
C ILE A 95 -6.82 24.58 -1.23
N ALA A 96 -7.36 25.70 -1.72
CA ALA A 96 -7.64 25.89 -3.13
C ALA A 96 -6.76 27.05 -3.65
N PRO A 97 -5.59 26.75 -4.24
CA PRO A 97 -4.78 27.77 -4.91
C PRO A 97 -5.61 28.62 -5.88
N ALA A 98 -5.27 29.89 -6.02
CA ALA A 98 -5.95 30.75 -6.97
C ALA A 98 -5.66 30.27 -8.41
N ALA A 99 -6.71 29.90 -9.13
CA ALA A 99 -6.64 29.42 -10.51
C ALA A 99 -7.91 29.80 -11.27
N ASN A 100 -7.82 29.91 -12.60
CA ASN A 100 -8.97 30.22 -13.46
C ASN A 100 -9.19 29.20 -14.60
N GLY A 101 -8.43 28.10 -14.60
CA GLY A 101 -8.54 27.01 -15.57
C GLY A 101 -7.69 27.18 -16.82
N THR A 102 -6.95 28.29 -16.94
CA THR A 102 -5.99 28.51 -18.04
C THR A 102 -4.59 27.99 -17.72
N GLU A 103 -4.35 27.56 -16.48
CA GLU A 103 -3.08 27.03 -16.00
C GLU A 103 -2.81 25.62 -16.55
N SER A 104 -1.53 25.30 -16.77
CA SER A 104 -1.13 23.95 -17.15
C SER A 104 -1.26 23.00 -15.97
N THR A 105 -2.27 22.11 -16.01
CA THR A 105 -2.44 21.06 -15.01
C THR A 105 -1.22 20.13 -14.94
N ASN A 106 -0.59 19.81 -16.06
CA ASN A 106 0.61 18.95 -16.08
C ASN A 106 1.78 19.61 -15.35
N ALA A 107 1.96 20.93 -15.49
CA ALA A 107 3.00 21.66 -14.76
C ALA A 107 2.68 21.67 -13.25
N ALA A 108 1.42 21.92 -12.88
CA ALA A 108 1.00 21.93 -11.49
C ALA A 108 1.18 20.57 -10.79
N VAL A 109 0.82 19.47 -11.45
CA VAL A 109 1.04 18.11 -10.94
C VAL A 109 2.54 17.85 -10.76
N ALA A 110 3.35 18.19 -11.76
CA ALA A 110 4.79 17.97 -11.71
C ALA A 110 5.47 18.76 -10.60
N THR A 111 5.11 20.04 -10.45
CA THR A 111 5.65 20.89 -9.40
C THR A 111 5.21 20.42 -8.02
N ALA A 112 3.93 20.11 -7.83
CA ALA A 112 3.43 19.63 -6.53
C ALA A 112 4.12 18.32 -6.10
N GLY A 113 4.19 17.33 -7.00
CA GLY A 113 4.86 16.07 -6.75
C GLY A 113 6.36 16.24 -6.47
N PHE A 114 7.07 16.99 -7.30
CA PHE A 114 8.50 17.27 -7.14
C PHE A 114 8.83 17.92 -5.79
N ARG A 115 8.09 18.96 -5.42
CA ARG A 115 8.33 19.75 -4.20
C ARG A 115 8.12 18.91 -2.95
N VAL A 116 7.01 18.15 -2.88
CA VAL A 116 6.74 17.27 -1.74
C VAL A 116 7.78 16.15 -1.64
N LEU A 117 8.11 15.48 -2.76
CA LEU A 117 9.12 14.43 -2.76
C LEU A 117 10.52 14.96 -2.40
N SER A 118 10.89 16.15 -2.86
CA SER A 118 12.18 16.77 -2.52
C SER A 118 12.29 17.17 -1.06
N ALA A 119 11.17 17.53 -0.44
CA ALA A 119 11.09 17.81 1.00
C ALA A 119 11.19 16.52 1.83
N LEU A 120 10.59 15.42 1.36
CA LEU A 120 10.66 14.12 2.01
C LEU A 120 12.01 13.42 1.84
N PHE A 121 12.67 13.63 0.70
CA PHE A 121 13.90 12.92 0.32
C PHE A 121 15.00 13.88 -0.16
N PRO A 122 15.62 14.67 0.74
CA PRO A 122 16.68 15.61 0.38
C PRO A 122 17.84 14.97 -0.39
N ASP A 123 18.23 13.74 -0.04
CA ASP A 123 19.32 13.02 -0.70
C ASP A 123 19.01 12.59 -2.13
N GLN A 124 17.73 12.66 -2.54
CA GLN A 124 17.28 12.30 -3.89
C GLN A 124 17.03 13.52 -4.79
N GLN A 125 17.34 14.73 -4.32
CA GLN A 125 17.02 15.98 -5.03
C GLN A 125 17.51 16.03 -6.48
N VAL A 126 18.73 15.56 -6.76
CA VAL A 126 19.28 15.55 -8.12
C VAL A 126 18.41 14.71 -9.06
N ARG A 127 18.10 13.48 -8.66
CA ARG A 127 17.26 12.56 -9.44
C ARG A 127 15.84 13.12 -9.64
N LEU A 128 15.23 13.61 -8.56
CA LEU A 128 13.89 14.19 -8.58
C LEU A 128 13.85 15.43 -9.47
N LYS A 129 14.91 16.26 -9.45
CA LYS A 129 14.98 17.46 -10.27
C LYS A 129 15.14 17.13 -11.74
N THR A 130 15.91 16.11 -12.11
CA THR A 130 15.97 15.64 -13.50
C THR A 130 14.57 15.23 -14.01
N GLN A 131 13.82 14.44 -13.23
CA GLN A 131 12.46 14.03 -13.60
C GLN A 131 11.49 15.22 -13.71
N TYR A 132 11.67 16.23 -12.87
CA TYR A 132 10.91 17.48 -12.91
C TYR A 132 11.21 18.31 -14.15
N ASP A 133 12.50 18.52 -14.44
CA ASP A 133 12.95 19.29 -15.60
C ASP A 133 12.48 18.62 -16.91
N GLU A 134 12.55 17.29 -17.01
CA GLU A 134 12.01 16.50 -18.13
C GLU A 134 10.50 16.68 -18.28
N SER A 135 9.76 16.62 -17.17
CA SER A 135 8.30 16.83 -17.17
C SER A 135 7.93 18.24 -17.67
N LEU A 136 8.68 19.26 -17.25
CA LEU A 136 8.44 20.64 -17.68
C LEU A 136 8.87 20.90 -19.12
N ALA A 137 9.95 20.26 -19.59
CA ALA A 137 10.42 20.41 -20.98
C ALA A 137 9.38 19.93 -22.00
N ALA A 138 8.53 18.96 -21.63
CA ALA A 138 7.42 18.48 -22.46
C ALA A 138 6.22 19.45 -22.55
N ILE A 139 6.23 20.54 -21.76
CA ILE A 139 5.14 21.52 -21.70
C ILE A 139 5.59 22.80 -22.42
N PRO A 140 4.82 23.31 -23.41
CA PRO A 140 5.13 24.56 -24.10
C PRO A 140 5.37 25.71 -23.12
N ASP A 141 6.39 26.51 -23.40
CA ASP A 141 6.67 27.70 -22.60
C ASP A 141 5.55 28.74 -22.76
N GLY A 142 5.29 29.46 -21.67
CA GLY A 142 4.27 30.52 -21.65
C GLY A 142 3.56 30.65 -20.31
N THR A 143 2.57 31.54 -20.28
CA THR A 143 1.84 31.91 -19.07
C THR A 143 1.12 30.72 -18.43
N ALA A 144 0.55 29.80 -19.23
CA ALA A 144 -0.12 28.61 -18.70
C ALA A 144 0.83 27.72 -17.88
N LYS A 145 2.04 27.47 -18.39
CA LYS A 145 3.09 26.70 -17.70
C LYS A 145 3.54 27.40 -16.42
N GLN A 146 3.85 28.69 -16.51
CA GLN A 146 4.30 29.49 -15.34
C GLN A 146 3.25 29.52 -14.22
N ARG A 147 1.98 29.73 -14.57
CA ARG A 147 0.90 29.72 -13.57
C ARG A 147 0.63 28.31 -13.02
N GLY A 148 0.76 27.27 -13.84
CA GLY A 148 0.69 25.89 -13.37
C GLY A 148 1.75 25.58 -12.32
N ILE A 149 3.00 26.03 -12.54
CA ILE A 149 4.09 25.91 -11.55
C ILE A 149 3.70 26.61 -10.24
N ILE A 150 3.21 27.84 -10.30
CA ILE A 150 2.78 28.60 -9.10
C ILE A 150 1.69 27.85 -8.32
N VAL A 151 0.68 27.31 -9.00
CA VAL A 151 -0.39 26.52 -8.36
C VAL A 151 0.17 25.27 -7.68
N GLY A 152 1.07 24.54 -8.37
CA GLY A 152 1.71 23.36 -7.82
C GLY A 152 2.60 23.65 -6.61
N ASP A 153 3.36 24.75 -6.65
CA ASP A 153 4.19 25.21 -5.53
C ASP A 153 3.33 25.54 -4.30
N GLN A 154 2.24 26.30 -4.47
CA GLN A 154 1.34 26.65 -3.37
C GLN A 154 0.73 25.41 -2.70
N ALA A 155 0.29 24.43 -3.50
CA ALA A 155 -0.28 23.19 -2.98
C ALA A 155 0.76 22.33 -2.23
N ALA A 156 1.97 22.23 -2.76
CA ALA A 156 3.07 21.53 -2.09
C ALA A 156 3.48 22.22 -0.78
N ASP A 157 3.63 23.55 -0.79
CA ASP A 157 4.00 24.31 0.39
C ASP A 157 2.96 24.15 1.50
N ALA A 158 1.66 24.16 1.17
CA ALA A 158 0.58 23.90 2.12
C ALA A 158 0.65 22.49 2.72
N MET A 159 0.91 21.48 1.90
CA MET A 159 1.09 20.10 2.38
C MET A 159 2.32 19.97 3.28
N ILE A 160 3.46 20.51 2.87
CA ILE A 160 4.71 20.47 3.64
C ILE A 160 4.50 21.18 4.98
N ALA A 161 3.84 22.36 4.99
CA ALA A 161 3.53 23.10 6.21
C ALA A 161 2.59 22.31 7.13
N ALA A 162 1.52 21.70 6.61
CA ALA A 162 0.65 20.82 7.39
C ALA A 162 1.43 19.62 7.97
N ARG A 163 2.41 19.13 7.20
CA ARG A 163 3.50 18.18 7.43
C ARG A 163 4.43 18.42 8.62
N GLN A 164 4.67 19.68 8.95
CA GLN A 164 5.71 20.05 9.90
C GLN A 164 5.34 19.59 11.30
N ASN A 165 6.31 18.95 11.98
CA ASN A 165 6.19 18.50 13.36
C ASN A 165 4.96 17.60 13.61
N ASP A 166 4.60 16.76 12.63
CA ASP A 166 3.42 15.90 12.72
C ASP A 166 3.63 14.63 13.56
N GLY A 167 4.79 14.47 14.21
CA GLY A 167 5.15 13.29 14.99
C GLY A 167 5.91 12.22 14.19
N ALA A 168 6.17 12.45 12.90
CA ALA A 168 6.93 11.50 12.10
C ALA A 168 8.34 11.28 12.66
N PHE A 169 8.77 10.02 12.68
CA PHE A 169 10.09 9.60 13.15
C PHE A 169 10.41 10.01 14.60
N GLY A 170 9.38 10.13 15.44
CA GLY A 170 9.53 10.42 16.86
C GLY A 170 10.17 9.29 17.66
N SER A 171 10.54 9.57 18.91
CA SER A 171 11.26 8.65 19.81
C SER A 171 10.36 7.68 20.59
N GLN A 172 9.08 7.57 20.23
CA GLN A 172 8.14 6.66 20.89
C GLN A 172 8.61 5.22 20.73
N THR A 173 8.37 4.42 21.77
CA THR A 173 8.72 3.00 21.82
C THR A 173 7.49 2.17 22.17
N TRP A 174 7.47 0.91 21.74
CA TRP A 174 6.42 -0.01 22.13
C TRP A 174 6.58 -0.39 23.61
N THR A 175 5.46 -0.56 24.32
CA THR A 175 5.50 -1.12 25.67
C THR A 175 5.83 -2.61 25.58
N VAL A 176 6.98 -2.99 26.14
CA VAL A 176 7.47 -4.38 26.19
C VAL A 176 7.11 -4.99 27.55
N GLY A 177 6.58 -6.22 27.54
CA GLY A 177 6.23 -6.93 28.77
C GLY A 177 6.49 -8.43 28.70
N THR A 178 6.51 -9.07 29.88
CA THR A 178 6.83 -10.50 30.04
C THR A 178 5.63 -11.36 30.47
N ARG A 179 4.52 -10.74 30.91
CA ARG A 179 3.31 -11.45 31.32
C ARG A 179 2.50 -11.95 30.11
N PRO A 180 1.62 -12.95 30.28
CA PRO A 180 0.70 -13.39 29.24
C PRO A 180 -0.07 -12.21 28.63
N GLY A 181 -0.24 -12.22 27.30
CA GLY A 181 -0.89 -11.13 26.56
C GLY A 181 -0.02 -9.91 26.25
N GLN A 182 1.12 -9.72 26.95
CA GLN A 182 1.98 -8.56 26.74
C GLN A 182 2.98 -8.79 25.60
N TRP A 183 3.00 -7.86 24.65
CA TRP A 183 3.92 -7.88 23.52
C TRP A 183 5.38 -7.76 23.95
N ARG A 184 6.23 -8.45 23.20
CA ARG A 184 7.68 -8.33 23.25
C ARG A 184 8.24 -8.62 21.87
N PRO A 185 9.46 -8.11 21.56
CA PRO A 185 10.14 -8.49 20.34
C PRO A 185 10.30 -10.01 20.25
N ALA A 186 10.14 -10.54 19.04
CA ALA A 186 10.09 -11.98 18.78
C ALA A 186 11.20 -12.41 17.79
N PRO A 187 11.57 -13.70 17.78
CA PRO A 187 12.51 -14.23 16.78
C PRO A 187 12.06 -13.95 15.33
N PRO A 188 12.99 -13.91 14.37
CA PRO A 188 14.44 -14.09 14.55
C PRO A 188 15.19 -12.80 14.92
N THR A 189 14.62 -11.63 14.65
CA THR A 189 15.35 -10.35 14.75
C THR A 189 15.27 -9.71 16.12
N PHE A 190 14.22 -9.99 16.90
CA PHE A 190 13.91 -9.30 18.15
C PHE A 190 13.89 -7.76 17.99
N ALA A 191 13.53 -7.29 16.78
CA ALA A 191 13.42 -5.87 16.50
C ALA A 191 12.13 -5.27 17.08
N SER A 192 12.17 -3.95 17.28
CA SER A 192 11.05 -3.14 17.75
C SER A 192 11.05 -1.82 16.97
N ASP A 193 10.03 -1.59 16.14
CA ASP A 193 9.96 -0.41 15.28
C ASP A 193 8.52 0.06 15.01
N GLY A 194 8.38 1.34 14.67
CA GLY A 194 7.14 1.95 14.17
C GLY A 194 6.20 2.50 15.24
N ALA A 195 6.59 2.53 16.53
CA ALA A 195 5.71 3.01 17.60
C ALA A 195 5.23 4.47 17.41
N TRP A 196 6.09 5.33 16.85
CA TRP A 196 5.75 6.73 16.57
C TRP A 196 4.57 6.91 15.61
N VAL A 197 4.25 5.92 14.76
CA VAL A 197 3.16 6.01 13.78
C VAL A 197 1.80 6.21 14.43
N GLY A 198 1.58 5.61 15.61
CA GLY A 198 0.33 5.79 16.37
C GLY A 198 0.18 7.18 17.01
N HIS A 199 1.21 8.01 16.91
CA HIS A 199 1.29 9.37 17.44
C HIS A 199 1.37 10.44 16.35
N LEU A 200 1.32 10.03 15.08
CA LEU A 200 1.20 10.97 13.98
C LEU A 200 -0.08 11.80 14.13
N LYS A 201 0.02 13.10 13.86
CA LYS A 201 -1.16 13.94 13.63
C LYS A 201 -1.88 13.38 12.39
N PRO A 202 -3.14 12.96 12.47
CA PRO A 202 -3.84 12.43 11.31
C PRO A 202 -4.08 13.48 10.21
N PHE A 203 -4.39 13.02 9.01
CA PHE A 203 -4.69 13.81 7.81
C PHE A 203 -6.17 14.18 7.71
N LEU A 204 -7.07 13.24 7.97
CA LEU A 204 -8.52 13.35 7.83
C LEU A 204 -9.23 13.27 9.19
N ILE A 205 -9.00 12.22 9.95
CA ILE A 205 -9.70 11.96 11.22
C ILE A 205 -9.22 12.94 12.31
N PRO A 206 -10.08 13.35 13.25
CA PRO A 206 -9.74 14.35 14.26
C PRO A 206 -8.72 13.83 15.29
N SER A 207 -8.61 12.52 15.47
CA SER A 207 -7.62 11.90 16.37
C SER A 207 -7.37 10.44 16.01
N ALA A 208 -6.14 9.97 16.26
CA ALA A 208 -5.75 8.58 16.02
C ALA A 208 -6.58 7.57 16.83
N SER A 209 -7.10 7.99 17.99
CA SER A 209 -7.92 7.14 18.88
C SER A 209 -9.42 7.19 18.56
N MET A 210 -9.86 7.89 17.51
CA MET A 210 -11.29 8.04 17.17
C MET A 210 -12.03 6.69 17.07
N PHE A 211 -11.35 5.65 16.60
CA PHE A 211 -11.91 4.31 16.41
C PHE A 211 -11.38 3.27 17.40
N ARG A 212 -10.94 3.71 18.58
CA ARG A 212 -10.44 2.84 19.66
C ARG A 212 -11.43 1.70 19.92
N THR A 213 -10.93 0.46 19.87
CA THR A 213 -11.76 -0.73 20.11
C THR A 213 -11.78 -1.10 21.59
N SER A 214 -12.53 -2.14 21.96
CA SER A 214 -12.50 -2.73 23.31
C SER A 214 -11.26 -3.59 23.57
N GLY A 215 -10.37 -3.75 22.57
CA GLY A 215 -9.16 -4.55 22.68
C GLY A 215 -9.28 -6.00 22.20
N PRO A 216 -8.19 -6.77 22.32
CA PRO A 216 -8.16 -8.18 21.97
C PRO A 216 -9.07 -9.01 22.89
N PRO A 217 -9.52 -10.21 22.47
CA PRO A 217 -10.27 -11.11 23.34
C PRO A 217 -9.51 -11.45 24.63
N SER A 218 -10.22 -11.61 25.74
CA SER A 218 -9.63 -12.10 26.99
C SER A 218 -8.92 -13.44 26.76
N LEU A 219 -7.73 -13.62 27.35
CA LEU A 219 -6.92 -14.83 27.19
C LEU A 219 -7.67 -16.10 27.60
N THR A 220 -8.53 -16.02 28.62
CA THR A 220 -9.33 -17.16 29.12
C THR A 220 -10.62 -17.40 28.32
N SER A 221 -10.90 -16.61 27.29
CA SER A 221 -12.13 -16.74 26.52
C SER A 221 -12.03 -17.80 25.42
N SER A 222 -13.17 -18.42 25.09
CA SER A 222 -13.25 -19.33 23.94
C SER A 222 -12.96 -18.64 22.60
N ARG A 223 -13.17 -17.32 22.52
CA ARG A 223 -12.81 -16.55 21.31
C ARG A 223 -11.30 -16.49 21.13
N TYR A 224 -10.55 -16.24 22.21
CA TYR A 224 -9.09 -16.29 22.17
C TYR A 224 -8.59 -17.68 21.78
N ALA A 225 -9.13 -18.74 22.39
CA ALA A 225 -8.75 -20.11 22.07
C ALA A 225 -9.01 -20.47 20.60
N ARG A 226 -10.14 -20.04 20.02
CA ARG A 226 -10.43 -20.27 18.59
C ARG A 226 -9.42 -19.59 17.68
N ASP A 227 -9.14 -18.31 17.89
CA ASP A 227 -8.16 -17.56 17.11
C ASP A 227 -6.75 -18.16 17.25
N PHE A 228 -6.36 -18.53 18.47
CA PHE A 228 -5.10 -19.18 18.78
C PHE A 228 -4.96 -20.51 18.02
N ASN A 229 -5.95 -21.39 18.13
CA ASN A 229 -5.90 -22.73 17.54
C ASN A 229 -5.96 -22.67 16.01
N GLU A 230 -6.69 -21.70 15.44
CA GLU A 230 -6.66 -21.43 14.00
C GLU A 230 -5.23 -21.11 13.54
N VAL A 231 -4.60 -20.09 14.14
CA VAL A 231 -3.24 -19.66 13.77
C VAL A 231 -2.21 -20.74 14.04
N LYS A 232 -2.31 -21.46 15.16
CA LYS A 232 -1.39 -22.56 15.48
C LYS A 232 -1.40 -23.63 14.40
N ALA A 233 -2.57 -24.01 13.92
CA ALA A 233 -2.73 -25.04 12.89
C ALA A 233 -2.32 -24.55 11.48
N ILE A 234 -2.89 -23.43 11.03
CA ILE A 234 -2.72 -22.99 9.63
C ILE A 234 -1.55 -22.04 9.43
N GLY A 235 -1.06 -21.38 10.47
CA GLY A 235 0.00 -20.37 10.43
C GLY A 235 1.41 -20.93 10.61
N SER A 236 1.55 -22.17 11.05
CA SER A 236 2.84 -22.84 11.29
C SER A 236 3.71 -22.87 10.03
N ALA A 237 5.02 -22.68 10.16
CA ALA A 237 6.00 -22.87 9.09
C ALA A 237 5.92 -24.28 8.48
N THR A 238 5.52 -25.27 9.27
CA THR A 238 5.37 -26.68 8.88
C THR A 238 3.91 -27.14 8.84
N SER A 239 2.96 -26.22 8.62
CA SER A 239 1.53 -26.54 8.58
C SER A 239 1.22 -27.68 7.59
N ALA A 240 0.53 -28.72 8.07
CA ALA A 240 0.05 -29.83 7.26
C ALA A 240 -1.34 -29.56 6.63
N VAL A 241 -1.99 -28.46 6.99
CA VAL A 241 -3.36 -28.11 6.55
C VAL A 241 -3.42 -26.90 5.64
N ARG A 242 -2.38 -26.03 5.65
CA ARG A 242 -2.31 -24.87 4.76
C ARG A 242 -2.02 -25.33 3.33
N THR A 243 -2.85 -24.90 2.39
CA THR A 243 -2.67 -25.23 0.97
C THR A 243 -1.53 -24.45 0.33
N ALA A 244 -1.11 -24.88 -0.87
CA ALA A 244 -0.10 -24.18 -1.65
C ALA A 244 -0.54 -22.75 -2.02
N ASP A 245 -1.81 -22.56 -2.45
CA ASP A 245 -2.34 -21.22 -2.76
C ASP A 245 -2.39 -20.32 -1.52
N GLN A 246 -2.78 -20.86 -0.35
CA GLN A 246 -2.76 -20.09 0.90
C GLN A 246 -1.35 -19.66 1.31
N THR A 247 -0.35 -20.52 1.08
CA THR A 247 1.06 -20.19 1.32
C THR A 247 1.53 -19.08 0.37
N GLN A 248 1.19 -19.19 -0.92
CA GLN A 248 1.52 -18.17 -1.91
C GLN A 248 0.82 -16.84 -1.61
N ALA A 249 -0.47 -16.86 -1.25
CA ALA A 249 -1.22 -15.68 -0.86
C ALA A 249 -0.62 -15.02 0.40
N ALA A 250 -0.23 -15.82 1.41
CA ALA A 250 0.43 -15.30 2.61
C ALA A 250 1.74 -14.56 2.28
N ILE A 251 2.57 -15.12 1.39
CA ILE A 251 3.82 -14.48 0.95
C ILE A 251 3.51 -13.25 0.09
N TRP A 252 2.57 -13.34 -0.84
CA TRP A 252 2.17 -12.25 -1.73
C TRP A 252 1.69 -11.02 -0.94
N TRP A 253 0.82 -11.23 0.06
CA TRP A 253 0.36 -10.14 0.94
C TRP A 253 1.43 -9.70 1.94
N HIS A 254 2.53 -10.44 2.12
CA HIS A 254 3.62 -10.01 3.00
C HIS A 254 4.60 -9.04 2.33
N ASP A 255 4.56 -8.99 1.00
CA ASP A 255 5.47 -8.17 0.19
C ASP A 255 5.40 -6.70 0.63
N ARG A 256 6.57 -6.12 0.88
CA ARG A 256 6.71 -4.75 1.35
C ARG A 256 6.58 -3.73 0.22
N HIS A 257 6.64 -4.18 -1.03
CA HIS A 257 6.38 -3.35 -2.21
C HIS A 257 4.94 -2.84 -2.26
N LEU A 258 3.98 -3.51 -1.61
CA LEU A 258 2.55 -3.12 -1.61
C LEU A 258 2.00 -2.89 -3.03
N ALA A 259 1.37 -3.92 -3.60
CA ALA A 259 0.78 -3.85 -4.95
C ALA A 259 -0.30 -2.75 -5.11
N GLU A 260 -0.78 -2.15 -4.02
CA GLU A 260 -1.81 -1.12 -4.03
C GLU A 260 -1.47 0.10 -4.90
N TRP A 261 -0.21 0.51 -5.02
CA TRP A 261 0.13 1.69 -5.86
C TRP A 261 -0.02 1.38 -7.35
N GLU A 262 0.40 0.19 -7.78
CA GLU A 262 0.19 -0.25 -9.16
C GLU A 262 -1.29 -0.50 -9.46
N ILE A 263 -2.05 -1.01 -8.49
CA ILE A 263 -3.50 -1.20 -8.61
C ILE A 263 -4.20 0.15 -8.85
N LYS A 264 -3.86 1.22 -8.10
CA LYS A 264 -4.42 2.57 -8.35
C LYS A 264 -4.15 3.05 -9.78
N ARG A 265 -2.91 2.91 -10.26
CA ARG A 265 -2.55 3.30 -11.64
C ARG A 265 -3.26 2.44 -12.70
N GLN A 266 -3.34 1.13 -12.46
CA GLN A 266 -4.05 0.19 -13.32
C GLN A 266 -5.53 0.58 -13.41
N LEU A 267 -6.18 0.87 -12.28
CA LEU A 267 -7.58 1.27 -12.23
C LEU A 267 -7.81 2.62 -12.90
N ALA A 268 -6.95 3.62 -12.66
CA ALA A 268 -7.04 4.91 -13.35
C ALA A 268 -6.97 4.76 -14.87
N THR A 269 -6.10 3.87 -15.36
CA THR A 269 -5.92 3.61 -16.80
C THR A 269 -7.08 2.80 -17.38
N THR A 270 -7.42 1.67 -16.76
CA THR A 270 -8.44 0.73 -17.26
C THR A 270 -9.84 1.33 -17.19
N GLN A 271 -10.12 2.17 -16.19
CA GLN A 271 -11.38 2.90 -16.05
C GLN A 271 -11.35 4.28 -16.76
N ARG A 272 -10.28 4.59 -17.50
CA ARG A 272 -10.13 5.80 -18.33
C ARG A 272 -10.40 7.11 -17.57
N LEU A 273 -9.88 7.20 -16.35
CA LEU A 273 -10.04 8.40 -15.52
C LEU A 273 -9.27 9.58 -16.13
N ASN A 274 -9.93 10.75 -16.15
CA ASN A 274 -9.25 12.00 -16.49
C ASN A 274 -8.35 12.47 -15.33
N THR A 275 -7.52 13.49 -15.56
CA THR A 275 -6.53 13.98 -14.57
C THR A 275 -7.15 14.32 -13.22
N LEU A 276 -8.30 15.00 -13.19
CA LEU A 276 -8.98 15.35 -11.94
C LEU A 276 -9.54 14.12 -11.22
N GLN A 277 -10.16 13.20 -11.96
CA GLN A 277 -10.66 11.94 -11.41
C GLN A 277 -9.52 11.11 -10.82
N THR A 278 -8.39 10.99 -11.51
CA THR A 278 -7.20 10.29 -11.03
C THR A 278 -6.63 10.95 -9.77
N ALA A 279 -6.44 12.27 -9.78
CA ALA A 279 -5.94 13.01 -8.61
C ALA A 279 -6.86 12.84 -7.39
N ARG A 280 -8.17 12.93 -7.59
CA ARG A 280 -9.17 12.73 -6.52
C ARG A 280 -9.15 11.30 -6.00
N MET A 281 -9.12 10.29 -6.88
CA MET A 281 -9.07 8.90 -6.46
C MET A 281 -7.81 8.59 -5.66
N PHE A 282 -6.65 9.06 -6.12
CA PHE A 282 -5.37 8.80 -5.45
C PHE A 282 -5.34 9.47 -4.07
N ALA A 283 -5.71 10.75 -3.98
CA ALA A 283 -5.79 11.45 -2.69
C ALA A 283 -6.78 10.77 -1.72
N MET A 284 -7.96 10.37 -2.19
CA MET A 284 -8.94 9.66 -1.35
C MET A 284 -8.36 8.35 -0.79
N VAL A 285 -7.67 7.56 -1.61
CA VAL A 285 -7.07 6.29 -1.17
C VAL A 285 -5.92 6.55 -0.20
N ASP A 286 -4.92 7.35 -0.60
CA ASP A 286 -3.68 7.51 0.16
C ASP A 286 -3.87 8.23 1.50
N LEU A 287 -4.73 9.26 1.55
CA LEU A 287 -5.02 9.96 2.81
C LEU A 287 -5.82 9.07 3.77
N THR A 288 -6.71 8.23 3.25
CA THR A 288 -7.48 7.28 4.08
C THR A 288 -6.58 6.14 4.58
N GLU A 289 -5.68 5.64 3.74
CA GLU A 289 -4.67 4.63 4.11
C GLU A 289 -3.74 5.12 5.22
N ALA A 290 -3.24 6.35 5.10
CA ALA A 290 -2.40 6.95 6.12
C ALA A 290 -3.13 7.01 7.47
N ASP A 291 -4.37 7.50 7.49
CA ASP A 291 -5.14 7.60 8.73
C ASP A 291 -5.59 6.26 9.31
N ALA A 292 -5.91 5.29 8.46
CA ALA A 292 -6.17 3.93 8.89
C ALA A 292 -4.92 3.31 9.53
N THR A 293 -3.74 3.55 8.95
CA THR A 293 -2.47 3.11 9.52
C THR A 293 -2.20 3.77 10.87
N ILE A 294 -2.40 5.09 10.97
CA ILE A 294 -2.24 5.86 12.22
C ILE A 294 -3.16 5.33 13.31
N ALA A 295 -4.45 5.16 13.02
CA ALA A 295 -5.42 4.62 13.98
C ALA A 295 -5.08 3.18 14.40
N CYS A 296 -4.61 2.36 13.47
CA CYS A 296 -4.21 0.97 13.74
C CYS A 296 -2.97 0.89 14.63
N TYR A 297 -1.96 1.73 14.40
CA TYR A 297 -0.77 1.79 15.25
C TYR A 297 -1.08 2.41 16.62
N ASN A 298 -2.08 3.29 16.70
CA ASN A 298 -2.60 3.79 17.96
C ASN A 298 -3.30 2.67 18.77
N GLU A 299 -4.06 1.77 18.13
CA GLU A 299 -4.55 0.54 18.79
C GLU A 299 -3.41 -0.34 19.29
N LYS A 300 -2.37 -0.55 18.47
CA LYS A 300 -1.19 -1.34 18.85
C LYS A 300 -0.51 -0.78 20.09
N ALA A 301 -0.36 0.54 20.17
CA ALA A 301 0.23 1.20 21.33
C ALA A 301 -0.64 1.03 22.59
N ALA A 302 -1.96 1.10 22.43
CA ALA A 302 -2.90 1.02 23.54
C ALA A 302 -2.99 -0.37 24.16
N TRP A 303 -3.00 -1.41 23.33
CA TRP A 303 -3.22 -2.79 23.77
C TRP A 303 -1.92 -3.56 23.95
N SER A 304 -0.86 -3.19 23.23
CA SER A 304 0.45 -3.85 23.21
C SER A 304 0.34 -5.38 23.29
N PHE A 305 -0.52 -5.96 22.45
CA PHE A 305 -0.87 -7.38 22.51
C PHE A 305 0.18 -8.26 21.83
N TRP A 306 0.53 -9.37 22.47
CA TRP A 306 1.54 -10.31 21.97
C TRP A 306 1.21 -10.94 20.61
N ARG A 307 2.26 -11.34 19.90
CA ARG A 307 2.15 -12.01 18.59
C ARG A 307 1.85 -13.50 18.75
N PRO A 308 1.27 -14.16 17.72
CA PRO A 308 0.99 -15.59 17.78
C PRO A 308 2.20 -16.45 18.16
N VAL A 309 3.40 -16.14 17.66
CA VAL A 309 4.62 -16.88 18.03
C VAL A 309 4.91 -16.85 19.53
N THR A 310 4.68 -15.72 20.20
CA THR A 310 4.86 -15.61 21.66
C THR A 310 3.72 -16.30 22.40
N ALA A 311 2.49 -16.09 21.94
CA ALA A 311 1.30 -16.70 22.55
C ALA A 311 1.37 -18.23 22.52
N ILE A 312 1.67 -18.82 21.35
CA ILE A 312 1.69 -20.28 21.15
C ILE A 312 2.82 -20.94 21.95
N ARG A 313 3.99 -20.32 22.04
CA ARG A 313 5.11 -20.85 22.81
C ARG A 313 4.89 -20.82 24.32
N LEU A 314 4.06 -19.88 24.79
CA LEU A 314 3.81 -19.63 26.21
C LEU A 314 2.35 -19.90 26.62
N ALA A 315 1.63 -20.74 25.86
CA ALA A 315 0.20 -20.95 26.10
C ALA A 315 -0.09 -21.62 27.45
N ASP A 316 0.87 -22.34 28.01
CA ASP A 316 0.81 -22.89 29.39
C ASP A 316 0.73 -21.80 30.48
N THR A 317 0.96 -20.53 30.12
CA THR A 317 0.90 -19.38 31.03
C THR A 317 -0.36 -18.52 30.87
N ASP A 318 -1.19 -18.74 29.85
CA ASP A 318 -2.31 -17.84 29.52
C ASP A 318 -3.59 -18.08 30.35
N GLY A 319 -3.64 -19.19 31.10
CA GLY A 319 -4.75 -19.58 31.95
C GLY A 319 -5.96 -20.15 31.19
N ASN A 320 -5.80 -20.53 29.93
CA ASN A 320 -6.86 -21.07 29.09
C ASN A 320 -6.66 -22.60 28.87
N PRO A 321 -7.58 -23.45 29.34
CA PRO A 321 -7.46 -24.90 29.16
C PRO A 321 -7.65 -25.38 27.71
N GLU A 322 -8.13 -24.50 26.81
CA GLU A 322 -8.36 -24.80 25.39
C GLU A 322 -7.15 -24.44 24.50
N THR A 323 -6.07 -23.90 25.06
CA THR A 323 -4.81 -23.62 24.36
C THR A 323 -3.73 -24.58 24.82
N VAL A 324 -2.88 -25.01 23.88
CA VAL A 324 -1.80 -25.96 24.15
C VAL A 324 -0.49 -25.31 23.73
N ALA A 325 0.50 -25.30 24.60
CA ALA A 325 1.81 -24.74 24.29
C ALA A 325 2.50 -25.56 23.20
N ASP A 326 3.28 -24.87 22.36
CA ASP A 326 4.24 -25.47 21.44
C ASP A 326 5.50 -24.59 21.44
N PRO A 327 6.50 -24.91 22.29
CA PRO A 327 7.70 -24.09 22.47
C PRO A 327 8.54 -23.88 21.21
N ASP A 328 8.43 -24.80 20.25
CA ASP A 328 9.21 -24.79 19.01
C ASP A 328 8.43 -24.17 17.84
N TRP A 329 7.15 -23.83 18.04
CA TRP A 329 6.30 -23.27 17.00
C TRP A 329 6.93 -22.04 16.35
N MET A 330 6.91 -21.99 15.02
CA MET A 330 7.34 -20.86 14.22
C MET A 330 6.27 -20.52 13.17
N PRO A 331 6.02 -19.22 12.90
CA PRO A 331 5.13 -18.82 11.82
C PRO A 331 5.78 -19.04 10.45
N LEU A 332 4.95 -19.14 9.41
CA LEU A 332 5.41 -19.14 8.01
C LEU A 332 6.20 -17.86 7.69
N LEU A 333 5.67 -16.70 8.07
CA LEU A 333 6.24 -15.40 7.76
C LEU A 333 7.04 -14.85 8.95
N VAL A 334 8.07 -14.07 8.66
CA VAL A 334 8.80 -13.34 9.70
C VAL A 334 7.84 -12.41 10.44
N THR A 335 7.82 -12.53 11.78
CA THR A 335 6.93 -11.74 12.63
C THR A 335 7.33 -10.25 12.57
N PRO A 336 6.41 -9.34 12.20
CA PRO A 336 6.74 -7.92 12.15
C PRO A 336 7.04 -7.32 13.54
N PRO A 337 7.95 -6.34 13.65
CA PRO A 337 8.53 -5.85 14.91
C PRO A 337 7.63 -4.86 15.67
N HIS A 338 6.36 -5.18 15.81
CA HIS A 338 5.35 -4.37 16.50
C HIS A 338 4.20 -5.24 17.03
N PRO A 339 3.38 -4.75 17.99
CA PRO A 339 2.25 -5.49 18.57
C PRO A 339 1.29 -6.11 17.55
N ASP A 340 0.58 -7.16 17.95
CA ASP A 340 -0.37 -7.89 17.11
C ASP A 340 -1.61 -7.04 16.80
N PHE A 341 -2.29 -6.61 17.84
CA PHE A 341 -3.65 -6.09 17.76
C PHE A 341 -3.68 -4.57 17.56
N THR A 342 -4.29 -4.04 16.50
CA THR A 342 -4.93 -4.71 15.34
C THR A 342 -3.97 -4.88 14.16
N SER A 343 -4.32 -5.69 13.17
CA SER A 343 -3.46 -5.95 12.00
C SER A 343 -3.33 -4.74 11.08
N GLY A 344 -2.12 -4.18 10.99
CA GLY A 344 -1.81 -2.99 10.17
C GLY A 344 -2.16 -3.16 8.70
N HIS A 345 -1.84 -4.34 8.14
CA HIS A 345 -2.11 -4.64 6.74
C HIS A 345 -3.61 -4.64 6.44
N THR A 346 -4.44 -5.20 7.33
CA THR A 346 -5.90 -5.18 7.14
C THR A 346 -6.52 -3.80 7.34
N CYS A 347 -5.97 -2.98 8.25
CA CYS A 347 -6.36 -1.57 8.39
C CYS A 347 -6.11 -0.81 7.08
N PHE A 348 -4.91 -0.98 6.52
CA PHE A 348 -4.48 -0.38 5.26
C PHE A 348 -5.37 -0.85 4.10
N THR A 349 -5.37 -2.14 3.78
CA THR A 349 -6.09 -2.66 2.62
C THR A 349 -7.60 -2.42 2.71
N ALA A 350 -8.22 -2.50 3.90
CA ALA A 350 -9.64 -2.19 4.04
C ALA A 350 -9.95 -0.73 3.73
N ALA A 351 -9.07 0.21 4.15
CA ALA A 351 -9.22 1.62 3.81
C ALA A 351 -9.12 1.85 2.30
N SER A 352 -8.12 1.24 1.64
CA SER A 352 -7.91 1.33 0.20
C SER A 352 -9.09 0.78 -0.59
N MET A 353 -9.45 -0.47 -0.31
CA MET A 353 -10.50 -1.20 -1.04
C MET A 353 -11.87 -0.54 -0.84
N SER A 354 -12.16 -0.04 0.37
CA SER A 354 -13.41 0.69 0.62
C SER A 354 -13.43 2.06 -0.06
N ALA A 355 -12.30 2.78 -0.10
CA ALA A 355 -12.21 4.07 -0.77
C ALA A 355 -12.37 3.93 -2.29
N LEU A 356 -11.78 2.89 -2.88
CA LEU A 356 -11.94 2.54 -4.30
C LEU A 356 -13.39 2.16 -4.62
N ALA A 357 -14.00 1.29 -3.81
CA ALA A 357 -15.40 0.89 -3.98
C ALA A 357 -16.34 2.10 -3.93
N TYR A 358 -16.11 3.03 -2.99
CA TYR A 358 -16.87 4.27 -2.92
C TYR A 358 -16.63 5.18 -4.13
N PHE A 359 -15.37 5.38 -4.55
CA PHE A 359 -15.03 6.24 -5.68
C PHE A 359 -15.70 5.77 -6.98
N PHE A 360 -15.68 4.46 -7.25
CA PHE A 360 -16.30 3.88 -8.44
C PHE A 360 -17.80 3.61 -8.29
N GLY A 361 -18.33 3.67 -7.07
CA GLY A 361 -19.73 3.37 -6.77
C GLY A 361 -20.11 1.89 -6.91
N ARG A 362 -19.12 0.99 -6.98
CA ARG A 362 -19.30 -0.47 -7.16
C ARG A 362 -18.09 -1.26 -6.66
N ASP A 363 -18.30 -2.54 -6.32
CA ASP A 363 -17.26 -3.44 -5.82
C ASP A 363 -16.59 -4.28 -6.92
N ASP A 364 -17.36 -4.66 -7.94
CA ASP A 364 -17.05 -5.69 -8.94
C ASP A 364 -16.20 -5.18 -10.11
N ILE A 365 -15.07 -4.52 -9.78
CA ILE A 365 -14.05 -4.12 -10.74
C ILE A 365 -12.88 -5.09 -10.64
N SER A 366 -12.53 -5.71 -11.77
CA SER A 366 -11.39 -6.61 -11.81
C SER A 366 -10.06 -5.87 -11.87
N PHE A 367 -9.09 -6.33 -11.10
CA PHE A 367 -7.72 -5.80 -11.06
C PHE A 367 -6.74 -6.92 -10.72
N SER A 368 -5.45 -6.61 -10.80
CA SER A 368 -4.38 -7.54 -10.49
C SER A 368 -3.21 -6.84 -9.82
N GLY A 369 -2.44 -7.57 -9.04
CA GLY A 369 -1.16 -7.07 -8.52
C GLY A 369 -0.10 -8.15 -8.53
N SER A 370 1.16 -7.75 -8.68
CA SER A 370 2.33 -8.63 -8.70
C SER A 370 3.15 -8.44 -7.44
N SER A 371 3.69 -9.55 -6.93
CA SER A 371 4.62 -9.54 -5.79
C SER A 371 5.94 -10.14 -6.22
N ALA A 372 7.03 -9.43 -5.93
CA ALA A 372 8.38 -9.92 -6.14
C ALA A 372 8.72 -11.04 -5.13
N ASP A 373 8.24 -10.92 -3.90
CA ASP A 373 8.51 -11.90 -2.83
C ASP A 373 7.91 -13.27 -3.12
N SER A 374 6.70 -13.32 -3.70
CA SER A 374 6.06 -14.57 -4.12
C SER A 374 6.39 -14.98 -5.55
N GLY A 375 6.92 -14.06 -6.37
CA GLY A 375 7.13 -14.24 -7.81
C GLY A 375 5.82 -14.43 -8.60
N THR A 376 4.67 -13.98 -8.06
CA THR A 376 3.35 -14.26 -8.64
C THR A 376 2.48 -13.02 -8.78
N THR A 377 1.55 -13.10 -9.73
CA THR A 377 0.47 -12.13 -9.92
C THR A 377 -0.83 -12.70 -9.39
N ARG A 378 -1.53 -11.94 -8.52
CA ARG A 378 -2.88 -12.28 -8.05
C ARG A 378 -3.92 -11.45 -8.77
N TYR A 379 -5.07 -12.05 -9.01
CA TYR A 379 -6.18 -11.47 -9.76
C TYR A 379 -7.43 -11.45 -8.89
N PHE A 380 -8.07 -10.29 -8.82
CA PHE A 380 -9.27 -10.06 -8.03
C PHE A 380 -10.40 -9.60 -8.94
N ARG A 381 -11.61 -10.08 -8.66
CA ARG A 381 -12.85 -9.69 -9.36
C ARG A 381 -13.54 -8.50 -8.71
N GLY A 382 -13.11 -8.12 -7.50
CA GLY A 382 -13.63 -6.98 -6.78
C GLY A 382 -12.83 -6.67 -5.51
N PHE A 383 -13.06 -5.48 -4.97
CA PHE A 383 -12.33 -4.95 -3.82
C PHE A 383 -12.57 -5.77 -2.54
N SER A 384 -13.81 -6.22 -2.34
CA SER A 384 -14.19 -7.09 -1.21
C SER A 384 -13.51 -8.46 -1.28
N GLN A 385 -13.22 -8.98 -2.47
CA GLN A 385 -12.47 -10.23 -2.62
C GLN A 385 -11.03 -10.07 -2.14
N ALA A 386 -10.35 -8.99 -2.54
CA ALA A 386 -8.99 -8.71 -2.07
C ALA A 386 -8.94 -8.50 -0.56
N LEU A 387 -9.91 -7.77 0.00
CA LEU A 387 -10.04 -7.59 1.45
C LEU A 387 -10.26 -8.92 2.18
N ALA A 388 -11.13 -9.78 1.67
CA ALA A 388 -11.35 -11.10 2.27
C ALA A 388 -10.08 -11.96 2.25
N GLU A 389 -9.31 -11.90 1.16
CA GLU A 389 -8.07 -12.65 1.05
C GLU A 389 -6.99 -12.15 2.01
N VAL A 390 -6.74 -10.83 2.11
CA VAL A 390 -5.73 -10.31 3.03
C VAL A 390 -6.06 -10.64 4.48
N ILE A 391 -7.34 -10.59 4.88
CA ILE A 391 -7.80 -10.98 6.23
C ILE A 391 -7.45 -12.44 6.54
N ASN A 392 -7.43 -13.31 5.53
CA ASN A 392 -7.01 -14.69 5.71
C ASN A 392 -5.49 -14.87 5.61
N ALA A 393 -4.84 -14.14 4.71
CA ALA A 393 -3.41 -14.26 4.42
C ALA A 393 -2.53 -14.01 5.65
N ARG A 394 -2.94 -13.12 6.57
CA ARG A 394 -2.14 -12.85 7.78
C ARG A 394 -2.22 -14.00 8.80
N VAL A 395 -3.36 -14.70 8.86
CA VAL A 395 -3.55 -15.92 9.64
C VAL A 395 -2.78 -17.08 9.02
N TRP A 396 -2.87 -17.27 7.70
CA TRP A 396 -2.10 -18.26 6.94
C TRP A 396 -0.59 -18.05 7.10
N GLY A 397 -0.16 -16.80 7.21
CA GLY A 397 1.22 -16.42 7.48
C GLY A 397 1.69 -16.63 8.92
N GLY A 398 0.78 -16.92 9.86
CA GLY A 398 1.11 -17.13 11.27
C GLY A 398 1.42 -15.87 12.07
N ILE A 399 1.17 -14.68 11.52
CA ILE A 399 1.64 -13.42 12.11
C ILE A 399 0.53 -12.59 12.78
N HIS A 400 -0.73 -12.91 12.53
CA HIS A 400 -1.87 -12.25 13.17
C HIS A 400 -2.94 -13.23 13.62
N THR A 401 -3.64 -12.86 14.70
CA THR A 401 -4.90 -13.53 15.09
C THR A 401 -6.06 -13.07 14.21
N ARG A 402 -7.05 -13.94 14.00
CA ARG A 402 -8.25 -13.62 13.22
C ARG A 402 -8.96 -12.35 13.70
N THR A 403 -9.05 -12.16 15.01
CA THR A 403 -9.67 -10.96 15.59
C THR A 403 -8.85 -9.71 15.29
N ALA A 404 -7.51 -9.77 15.33
CA ALA A 404 -6.67 -8.63 14.94
C ALA A 404 -6.90 -8.20 13.49
N ASP A 405 -7.07 -9.16 12.57
CA ASP A 405 -7.35 -8.91 11.15
C ASP A 405 -8.75 -8.35 10.92
N VAL A 406 -9.78 -8.95 11.52
CA VAL A 406 -11.17 -8.49 11.36
C VAL A 406 -11.38 -7.10 11.99
N GLN A 407 -10.77 -6.83 13.15
CA GLN A 407 -10.87 -5.52 13.79
C GLN A 407 -10.06 -4.46 13.02
N GLY A 408 -8.90 -4.83 12.47
CA GLY A 408 -8.15 -3.93 11.60
C GLY A 408 -8.96 -3.52 10.36
N ALA A 409 -9.58 -4.49 9.69
CA ALA A 409 -10.45 -4.20 8.56
C ALA A 409 -11.63 -3.26 8.91
N LYS A 410 -12.22 -3.43 10.10
CA LYS A 410 -13.28 -2.53 10.60
C LYS A 410 -12.77 -1.10 10.82
N ILE A 411 -11.56 -0.92 11.34
CA ILE A 411 -10.96 0.40 11.51
C ILE A 411 -10.76 1.06 10.15
N GLY A 412 -10.18 0.35 9.18
CA GLY A 412 -9.98 0.86 7.81
C GLY A 412 -11.30 1.33 7.18
N GLY A 413 -12.35 0.49 7.23
CA GLY A 413 -13.67 0.87 6.70
C GLY A 413 -14.31 2.07 7.42
N ARG A 414 -14.08 2.22 8.73
CA ARG A 414 -14.57 3.38 9.51
C ARG A 414 -13.84 4.68 9.14
N VAL A 415 -12.53 4.62 8.89
CA VAL A 415 -11.77 5.78 8.39
C VAL A 415 -12.27 6.17 7.00
N THR A 416 -12.52 5.22 6.10
CA THR A 416 -13.14 5.50 4.80
C THR A 416 -14.51 6.15 4.96
N ALA A 417 -15.37 5.63 5.83
CA ALA A 417 -16.69 6.22 6.07
C ALA A 417 -16.61 7.67 6.58
N TYR A 418 -15.62 7.97 7.43
CA TYR A 418 -15.35 9.33 7.87
C TYR A 418 -14.89 10.22 6.71
N MET A 419 -13.94 9.76 5.90
CA MET A 419 -13.49 10.48 4.71
C MET A 419 -14.66 10.83 3.79
N VAL A 420 -15.53 9.85 3.49
CA VAL A 420 -16.72 10.01 2.65
C VAL A 420 -17.67 11.10 3.18
N ALA A 421 -17.88 11.11 4.49
CA ALA A 421 -18.80 12.04 5.14
C ALA A 421 -18.25 13.47 5.20
N HIS A 422 -16.94 13.67 5.16
CA HIS A 422 -16.31 14.95 5.50
C HIS A 422 -15.48 15.59 4.39
N TYR A 423 -14.91 14.82 3.46
CA TYR A 423 -13.92 15.27 2.49
C TYR A 423 -14.27 14.91 1.04
N PHE A 424 -13.62 15.57 0.07
CA PHE A 424 -13.71 15.30 -1.36
C PHE A 424 -15.11 15.34 -1.97
N ARG A 425 -16.11 15.91 -1.26
CA ARG A 425 -17.49 15.99 -1.73
C ARG A 425 -17.61 17.04 -2.84
N PRO A 426 -18.59 16.92 -3.74
CA PRO A 426 -18.91 18.00 -4.67
C PRO A 426 -19.17 19.30 -3.88
N LYS A 427 -18.61 20.42 -4.35
CA LYS A 427 -19.03 21.73 -3.85
C LYS A 427 -20.45 21.99 -4.35
N ARG A 428 -21.35 22.35 -3.43
CA ARG A 428 -22.72 22.73 -3.75
C ARG A 428 -22.78 24.20 -4.15
#